data_AF-A0A0Q6XJ79-F1
#
_entry.id   AF-A0A0Q6XJ79-F1
#
_cell.length_a   1.000
_cell.length_b   1.000
_cell.length_c   1.000
_cell.angle_alpha   90.00
_cell.angle_beta   90.00
_cell.angle_gamma   90.00
#
_symmetry.space_group_name_H-M   'P 1'
#
loop_
_entity.id
_entity.type
_entity.pdbx_description
1 polymer ?
#
loop_
_entity_poly.entity_id
_entity_poly.type
_entity_poly.pdbx_seq_one_letter_code
_entity_poly.pdbx_strand_id
1 'polypeptide(L)'
;MSNEKNVLVLGRERHLVDASTGIIEANGFHAVGVTRDEEALSLLDTGRFIAVLVGSGVEWESRPPVREHAAPHGTVVLEAQRVPMQTVQEHVSHVIVPKLRQIA
;
A
#
# COMPACT_ATOMS: atom_id res chain seq x y z
N MET A 1 -15.93 4.74 -13.95
CA MET A 1 -15.82 4.67 -12.48
C MET A 1 -14.46 5.24 -12.15
N SER A 2 -14.42 6.43 -11.54
CA SER A 2 -13.17 7.14 -11.32
C SER A 2 -12.29 6.31 -10.41
N ASN A 3 -11.02 6.09 -10.80
CA ASN A 3 -9.97 5.66 -9.88
C ASN A 3 -9.77 6.80 -8.88
N GLU A 4 -10.67 6.87 -7.89
CA GLU A 4 -10.51 7.72 -6.72
C GLU A 4 -9.18 7.34 -6.06
N LYS A 5 -8.59 8.27 -5.31
CA LYS A 5 -7.24 8.19 -4.72
C LYS A 5 -7.11 7.11 -3.64
N ASN A 6 -7.53 5.89 -3.95
CA ASN A 6 -7.63 4.72 -3.10
C ASN A 6 -6.29 3.99 -3.09
N VAL A 7 -5.78 3.75 -1.90
CA VAL A 7 -4.50 3.10 -1.66
C VAL A 7 -4.73 1.89 -0.75
N LEU A 8 -4.29 0.72 -1.19
CA LEU A 8 -4.26 -0.46 -0.36
C LEU A 8 -2.95 -0.51 0.42
N VAL A 9 -2.98 -0.89 1.69
CA VAL A 9 -1.80 -1.11 2.52
C VAL A 9 -1.82 -2.54 3.01
N LEU A 10 -0.83 -3.34 2.61
CA LEU A 10 -0.60 -4.69 3.09
C LEU A 10 0.58 -4.69 4.05
N GLY A 11 0.35 -5.07 5.31
CA GLY A 11 1.40 -5.29 6.30
C GLY A 11 1.17 -6.58 7.09
N ARG A 12 2.01 -6.85 8.09
CA ARG A 12 1.81 -7.97 9.01
C ARG A 12 1.41 -7.54 10.42
N GLU A 13 1.82 -6.34 10.80
CA GLU A 13 1.53 -5.78 12.12
C GLU A 13 0.42 -4.74 12.02
N ARG A 14 -0.76 -5.04 12.59
CA ARG A 14 -1.96 -4.20 12.53
C ARG A 14 -1.67 -2.73 12.90
N HIS A 15 -0.91 -2.51 13.97
CA HIS A 15 -0.58 -1.15 14.43
C HIS A 15 0.28 -0.35 13.43
N LEU A 16 1.16 -1.00 12.65
CA LEU A 16 1.94 -0.33 11.60
C LEU A 16 1.07 -0.06 10.37
N VAL A 17 0.13 -0.96 10.07
CA VAL A 17 -0.86 -0.75 9.00
C VAL A 17 -1.74 0.44 9.35
N ASP A 18 -2.28 0.50 10.57
CA ASP A 18 -3.11 1.62 11.05
C ASP A 18 -2.36 2.96 11.00
N ALA A 19 -1.11 2.98 11.45
CA ALA A 19 -0.26 4.18 11.36
C ALA A 19 -0.08 4.62 9.91
N SER A 20 0.20 3.68 9.00
CA SER A 20 0.40 3.97 7.58
C SER A 20 -0.87 4.50 6.92
N THR A 21 -2.03 3.87 7.16
CA THR A 21 -3.31 4.32 6.60
C THR A 21 -3.66 5.71 7.11
N GLY A 22 -3.51 5.98 8.41
CA GLY A 22 -3.80 7.30 8.98
C GLY A 22 -2.95 8.42 8.37
N ILE A 23 -1.66 8.17 8.10
CA ILE A 23 -0.78 9.15 7.44
C ILE A 23 -1.20 9.38 5.98
N ILE A 24 -1.52 8.30 5.26
CA ILE A 24 -1.97 8.38 3.85
C ILE A 24 -3.28 9.18 3.76
N GLU A 25 -4.22 8.93 4.66
CA GLU A 25 -5.51 9.62 4.74
C GLU A 25 -5.36 11.11 5.11
N ALA A 26 -4.50 11.43 6.07
CA ALA A 26 -4.16 12.80 6.41
C ALA A 26 -3.57 13.59 5.22
N ASN A 27 -3.12 12.89 4.16
CA ASN A 27 -2.59 13.49 2.93
C ASN A 27 -3.58 13.48 1.75
N GLY A 28 -4.86 13.22 1.99
CA GLY A 28 -5.94 13.37 1.01
C GLY A 28 -6.15 12.17 0.08
N PHE A 29 -5.68 10.99 0.50
CA PHE A 29 -5.96 9.70 -0.14
C PHE A 29 -6.98 8.92 0.70
N HIS A 30 -7.64 7.93 0.12
CA HIS A 30 -8.44 6.96 0.88
C HIS A 30 -7.60 5.71 1.08
N ALA A 31 -7.40 5.27 2.32
CA ALA A 31 -6.53 4.13 2.59
C ALA A 31 -7.31 2.94 3.14
N VAL A 32 -7.05 1.74 2.61
CA VAL A 32 -7.57 0.48 3.15
C VAL A 32 -6.40 -0.35 3.63
N GLY A 33 -6.40 -0.73 4.91
CA GLY A 33 -5.29 -1.45 5.53
C GLY A 33 -5.65 -2.88 5.90
N VAL A 34 -4.91 -3.85 5.35
CA VAL A 34 -5.11 -5.29 5.54
C VAL A 34 -3.85 -5.97 6.04
N THR A 35 -4.01 -7.13 6.69
CA THR A 35 -2.89 -7.90 7.26
C THR A 35 -2.64 -9.25 6.58
N ARG A 36 -3.56 -9.65 5.71
CA ARG A 36 -3.57 -10.97 5.05
C ARG A 36 -3.47 -10.83 3.56
N ASP A 37 -2.75 -11.75 2.94
CA ASP A 37 -2.54 -11.74 1.49
C ASP A 37 -3.86 -12.02 0.76
N GLU A 38 -4.64 -13.01 1.19
CA GLU A 38 -5.90 -13.35 0.49
C GLU A 38 -6.86 -12.16 0.43
N GLU A 39 -6.89 -11.36 1.50
CA GLU A 39 -7.70 -10.14 1.57
C GLU A 39 -7.16 -9.06 0.63
N ALA A 40 -5.84 -8.86 0.59
CA ALA A 40 -5.21 -7.91 -0.32
C ALA A 40 -5.46 -8.27 -1.79
N LEU A 41 -5.28 -9.54 -2.15
CA LEU A 41 -5.49 -10.02 -3.53
C LEU A 41 -6.96 -9.83 -3.95
N SER A 42 -7.91 -10.23 -3.09
CA SER A 42 -9.34 -10.03 -3.36
C SER A 42 -9.71 -8.56 -3.56
N LEU A 43 -9.06 -7.64 -2.84
CA LEU A 43 -9.27 -6.21 -2.98
C LEU A 43 -8.64 -5.66 -4.26
N LEU A 44 -7.44 -6.11 -4.63
CA LEU A 44 -6.78 -5.72 -5.88
C LEU A 44 -7.61 -6.09 -7.11
N ASP A 45 -8.23 -7.28 -7.11
CA ASP A 45 -9.10 -7.76 -8.19
C ASP A 45 -10.34 -6.88 -8.42
N THR A 46 -10.69 -6.01 -7.46
CA THR A 46 -11.78 -5.05 -7.67
C THR A 46 -11.39 -3.92 -8.63
N GLY A 47 -10.10 -3.72 -8.91
CA GLY A 47 -9.59 -2.67 -9.79
C GLY A 47 -9.81 -1.24 -9.28
N ARG A 48 -10.10 -1.07 -7.98
CA ARG A 48 -10.46 0.24 -7.38
C ARG A 48 -9.28 1.03 -6.82
N PHE A 49 -8.07 0.47 -6.83
CA PHE A 49 -6.89 1.03 -6.17
C PHE A 49 -5.91 1.59 -7.20
N ILE A 50 -5.44 2.81 -6.99
CA ILE A 50 -4.36 3.39 -7.80
C ILE A 50 -2.99 2.86 -7.40
N ALA A 51 -2.84 2.44 -6.15
CA ALA A 51 -1.60 1.92 -5.61
C ALA A 51 -1.83 0.92 -4.47
N VAL A 52 -0.84 0.03 -4.28
CA VAL A 52 -0.72 -0.84 -3.11
C VAL A 52 0.66 -0.65 -2.47
N LEU A 53 0.68 -0.35 -1.17
CA LEU A 53 1.89 -0.33 -0.34
C LEU A 53 2.08 -1.71 0.29
N VAL A 54 3.17 -2.38 -0.03
CA VAL A 54 3.58 -3.65 0.58
C VAL A 54 4.62 -3.36 1.65
N GLY A 55 4.27 -3.59 2.92
CA GLY A 55 5.13 -3.34 4.06
C GLY A 55 6.39 -4.20 4.07
N SER A 56 7.46 -3.72 4.71
CA SER A 56 8.76 -4.42 4.72
C SER A 56 8.74 -5.74 5.49
N GLY A 57 7.74 -5.96 6.34
CA GLY A 57 7.52 -7.22 7.06
C GLY A 57 6.74 -8.27 6.27
N VAL A 58 6.28 -7.94 5.05
CA VAL A 58 5.62 -8.89 4.15
C VAL A 58 6.67 -9.76 3.49
N GLU A 59 6.44 -11.07 3.56
CA GLU A 59 7.31 -12.13 3.04
C GLU A 59 7.55 -11.98 1.54
N TRP A 60 8.68 -12.49 1.04
CA TRP A 60 9.05 -12.32 -0.36
C TRP A 60 8.11 -13.11 -1.29
N GLU A 61 7.59 -14.25 -0.81
CA GLU A 61 6.64 -15.12 -1.50
C GLU A 61 5.31 -14.41 -1.78
N SER A 62 4.92 -13.46 -0.93
CA SER A 62 3.67 -12.71 -1.04
C SER A 62 3.73 -11.61 -2.11
N ARG A 63 4.92 -11.18 -2.53
CA ARG A 63 5.09 -10.02 -3.44
C ARG A 63 4.74 -10.31 -4.91
N PRO A 64 5.14 -11.45 -5.51
CA PRO A 64 4.75 -11.76 -6.89
C PRO A 64 3.22 -11.82 -7.08
N PRO A 65 2.42 -12.51 -6.22
CA PRO A 65 0.97 -12.51 -6.36
C PRO A 65 0.36 -11.11 -6.29
N VAL A 66 0.84 -10.24 -5.38
CA VAL A 66 0.37 -8.85 -5.29
C VAL A 66 0.61 -8.10 -6.61
N ARG A 67 1.77 -8.30 -7.25
CA ARG A 67 2.09 -7.68 -8.55
C ARG A 67 1.21 -8.23 -9.67
N GLU A 68 1.00 -9.53 -9.69
CA GLU A 68 0.17 -10.22 -10.70
C GLU A 68 -1.28 -9.74 -10.64
N HIS A 69 -1.85 -9.56 -9.45
CA HIS A 69 -3.21 -9.06 -9.27
C HIS A 69 -3.33 -7.54 -9.47
N ALA A 70 -2.27 -6.77 -9.18
CA ALA A 70 -2.26 -5.32 -9.39
C ALA A 70 -2.14 -4.91 -10.87
N ALA A 71 -1.35 -5.65 -11.66
CA ALA A 71 -0.99 -5.27 -13.02
C ALA A 71 -2.17 -5.12 -14.00
N PRO A 72 -3.18 -6.01 -14.03
CA PRO A 72 -4.33 -5.90 -14.94
C PRO A 72 -5.15 -4.61 -14.74
N HIS A 73 -5.07 -4.01 -13.55
CA HIS A 73 -5.85 -2.83 -13.17
C HIS A 73 -5.02 -1.53 -13.17
N GLY A 74 -3.74 -1.61 -13.54
CA GLY A 74 -2.83 -0.46 -13.51
C GLY A 74 -2.50 0.01 -12.08
N THR A 75 -2.76 -0.81 -11.07
CA THR A 75 -2.41 -0.49 -9.67
C THR A 75 -0.90 -0.51 -9.49
N VAL A 76 -0.32 0.59 -9.01
CA VAL A 76 1.13 0.69 -8.80
C VAL A 76 1.53 0.00 -7.50
N VAL A 77 2.48 -0.94 -7.57
CA VAL A 77 3.01 -1.63 -6.39
C VAL A 77 4.20 -0.86 -5.82
N LEU A 78 4.05 -0.38 -4.58
CA LEU A 78 5.08 0.29 -3.79
C LEU A 78 5.56 -0.65 -2.69
N GLU A 79 6.76 -1.21 -2.84
CA GLU A 79 7.34 -2.06 -1.81
C GLU A 79 8.19 -1.25 -0.83
N ALA A 80 7.85 -1.32 0.45
CA ALA A 80 8.65 -0.76 1.51
C ALA A 80 9.88 -1.64 1.75
N GLN A 81 11.03 -0.99 1.95
CA GLN A 81 12.25 -1.64 2.37
C GLN A 81 12.53 -1.28 3.82
N ARG A 82 13.02 -2.25 4.61
CA ARG A 82 13.42 -2.00 5.98
C ARG A 82 14.69 -1.15 5.97
N VAL A 83 14.58 0.09 6.41
CA VAL A 83 15.73 0.98 6.63
C VAL A 83 15.97 1.07 8.13
N PRO A 84 17.19 0.77 8.64
CA PRO A 84 17.50 0.91 10.05
C PRO A 84 17.17 2.31 10.57
N MET A 85 16.58 2.39 11.77
CA MET A 85 16.18 3.62 12.46
C MET A 85 15.09 4.47 11.77
N GLN A 86 14.60 4.08 10.60
CA GLN A 86 13.50 4.78 9.95
C GLN A 86 12.15 4.36 10.54
N THR A 87 11.37 5.35 10.97
CA THR A 87 10.00 5.12 11.46
C THR A 87 9.02 4.94 10.29
N VAL A 88 7.88 4.31 10.56
CA VAL A 88 6.76 4.24 9.60
C VAL A 88 6.33 5.65 9.19
N GLN A 89 6.31 6.59 10.13
CA GLN A 89 5.93 7.96 9.85
C GLN A 89 6.85 8.63 8.82
N GLU A 90 8.16 8.54 9.03
CA GLU A 90 9.15 9.10 8.09
C GLU A 90 9.07 8.42 6.73
N HIS A 91 8.96 7.09 6.71
CA HIS A 91 8.88 6.35 5.46
C HIS A 91 7.64 6.73 4.65
N VAL A 92 6.46 6.69 5.28
CA VAL A 92 5.21 6.96 4.60
C VAL A 92 5.14 8.43 4.16
N SER A 93 5.52 9.36 5.02
CA SER A 93 5.42 10.80 4.72
C SER A 93 6.45 11.28 3.70
N HIS A 94 7.69 10.79 3.75
CA HIS A 94 8.78 11.29 2.89
C HIS A 94 9.00 10.46 1.63
N VAL A 95 8.54 9.20 1.59
CA VAL A 95 8.76 8.30 0.45
C VAL A 95 7.45 7.93 -0.23
N ILE A 96 6.47 7.44 0.55
CA ILE A 96 5.23 6.89 -0.05
C ILE A 96 4.31 7.99 -0.55
N VAL A 97 3.97 8.98 0.30
CA VAL A 97 3.07 10.08 -0.08
C VAL A 97 3.56 10.84 -1.31
N PRO A 98 4.85 11.22 -1.44
CA PRO A 98 5.35 11.85 -2.66
C PRO A 98 5.17 10.99 -3.91
N LYS A 99 5.39 9.67 -3.82
CA LYS A 99 5.15 8.75 -4.95
C LYS A 99 3.66 8.66 -5.30
N LEU A 100 2.78 8.59 -4.30
CA LEU A 100 1.32 8.58 -4.53
C LEU A 100 0.84 9.83 -5.27
N ARG A 101 1.42 11.00 -4.96
CA ARG A 101 1.12 12.26 -5.66
C ARG A 101 1.61 12.32 -7.12
N GLN A 102 2.54 11.46 -7.51
CA GLN A 102 2.99 11.36 -8.91
C GLN A 102 2.10 10.42 -9.74
N ILE A 103 1.34 9.54 -9.07
CA ILE A 103 0.48 8.52 -9.69
C ILE A 103 -0.95 9.05 -9.87
N ALA A 104 -1.44 9.84 -8.90
CA ALA A 104 -2.79 10.43 -8.89
C ALA A 104 -2.88 11.73 -9.67
#